data_AF-A0A3B0J8W0-F1
#
_entry.id   AF-A0A3B0J8W0-F1
#
_cell.length_a   1.000
_cell.length_b   1.000
_cell.length_c   1.000
_cell.angle_alpha   90.00
_cell.angle_beta   90.00
_cell.angle_gamma   90.00
#
_symmetry.space_group_name_H-M   'P 1'
#
loop_
_entity.id
_entity.type
_entity.pdbx_description
1 polymer ?
#
loop_
_entity_poly.entity_id
_entity_poly.type
_entity_poly.pdbx_seq_one_letter_code
_entity_poly.pdbx_strand_id
1 'polypeptide(L)'
;MHSQWQCIMVMVFALSLLVSSNSSSSSTANSSESSSSTTVRTSICLLPPVCMHNSPRVCGRFPDGKCQRFNNICHLLEAHHNGKPAAVWHVAVRECRFVAGVGHLYRRPCNDGCPGRRVNCKRTPHSAEICVRTNNQKECQLLANVCQLRHQNCQDTPRHNWHRTDKRRCGAARVSDNPRPCLPLPIREAPKAVTHEQAEHEQQNK
;
A
#
# COMPACT_ATOMS: atom_id res chain seq x y z
N MET A 1 -56.77 -6.21 12.50
CA MET A 1 -57.70 -7.03 11.69
C MET A 1 -57.12 -7.16 10.30
N HIS A 2 -56.91 -8.42 9.86
CA HIS A 2 -56.72 -8.93 8.48
C HIS A 2 -55.66 -8.26 7.58
N SER A 3 -54.52 -8.86 7.25
CA SER A 3 -54.26 -10.19 6.60
C SER A 3 -54.81 -10.27 5.18
N GLN A 4 -54.03 -10.87 4.26
CA GLN A 4 -54.08 -10.86 2.78
C GLN A 4 -53.20 -9.74 2.22
N TRP A 5 -52.08 -9.98 1.53
CA TRP A 5 -51.95 -10.85 0.35
C TRP A 5 -50.67 -11.70 0.40
N GLN A 6 -50.86 -13.01 0.54
CA GLN A 6 -49.97 -14.09 0.10
C GLN A 6 -50.82 -15.09 -0.69
N CYS A 7 -50.15 -15.93 -1.49
CA CYS A 7 -50.64 -16.90 -2.50
C CYS A 7 -50.62 -16.29 -3.91
N ILE A 8 -49.59 -16.54 -4.71
CA ILE A 8 -49.39 -17.73 -5.56
C ILE A 8 -47.93 -17.58 -6.09
N MET A 9 -47.02 -18.55 -6.17
CA MET A 9 -46.96 -19.98 -5.85
C MET A 9 -45.47 -20.34 -5.70
N VAL A 10 -45.22 -21.24 -4.76
CA VAL A 10 -43.96 -21.97 -4.54
C VAL A 10 -43.91 -23.18 -5.49
N MET A 11 -42.80 -23.40 -6.18
CA MET A 11 -42.28 -24.70 -6.67
C MET A 11 -40.78 -24.48 -6.96
N VAL A 12 -39.80 -24.76 -6.08
CA VAL A 12 -39.22 -26.05 -5.61
C VAL A 12 -38.49 -26.83 -6.71
N PHE A 13 -37.28 -27.32 -6.34
CA PHE A 13 -36.26 -28.16 -7.03
C PHE A 13 -35.06 -27.37 -7.58
N ALA A 14 -33.93 -27.19 -6.87
CA ALA A 14 -32.98 -28.12 -6.24
C ALA A 14 -32.02 -28.83 -7.22
N LEU A 15 -30.71 -28.82 -6.86
CA LEU A 15 -29.54 -29.53 -7.44
C LEU A 15 -29.05 -28.99 -8.80
N SER A 16 -27.76 -28.79 -9.14
CA SER A 16 -26.47 -29.09 -8.51
C SER A 16 -25.33 -28.43 -9.30
N LEU A 17 -24.33 -27.91 -8.58
CA LEU A 17 -22.86 -28.07 -8.74
C LEU A 17 -22.15 -28.10 -10.13
N LEU A 18 -21.10 -27.26 -10.21
CA LEU A 18 -19.72 -27.46 -10.74
C LEU A 18 -19.24 -26.75 -12.04
N VAL A 19 -18.19 -25.92 -11.83
CA VAL A 19 -16.88 -25.86 -12.55
C VAL A 19 -16.90 -25.31 -13.98
N SER A 20 -16.54 -24.04 -14.17
CA SER A 20 -15.18 -23.54 -14.51
C SER A 20 -14.56 -24.18 -15.77
N SER A 21 -14.26 -23.38 -16.80
CA SER A 21 -12.88 -22.92 -17.09
C SER A 21 -12.69 -22.45 -18.54
N ASN A 22 -11.86 -21.40 -18.62
CA ASN A 22 -10.83 -21.14 -19.63
C ASN A 22 -11.20 -20.91 -21.09
N SER A 23 -11.17 -19.62 -21.41
CA SER A 23 -10.59 -19.04 -22.61
C SER A 23 -9.34 -19.78 -23.10
N SER A 24 -9.48 -20.39 -24.28
CA SER A 24 -8.42 -20.97 -25.09
C SER A 24 -7.69 -19.88 -25.88
N SER A 25 -6.51 -19.48 -25.41
CA SER A 25 -5.50 -18.83 -26.24
C SER A 25 -4.69 -19.90 -26.95
N SER A 26 -4.93 -20.04 -28.24
CA SER A 26 -4.16 -20.82 -29.20
C SER A 26 -2.76 -20.22 -29.37
N SER A 27 -1.73 -21.04 -29.15
CA SER A 27 -0.41 -20.81 -29.74
C SER A 27 0.14 -22.17 -30.15
N THR A 28 0.12 -22.35 -31.46
CA THR A 28 0.73 -23.39 -32.25
C THR A 28 2.24 -23.46 -31.99
N ALA A 29 2.73 -24.66 -31.67
CA ALA A 29 4.11 -25.05 -31.94
C ALA A 29 4.10 -26.54 -32.30
N ASN A 30 4.17 -26.80 -33.61
CA ASN A 30 4.49 -28.11 -34.18
C ASN A 30 5.92 -28.47 -33.81
N SER A 31 6.12 -29.68 -33.30
CA SER A 31 7.32 -30.47 -33.55
C SER A 31 6.96 -31.93 -33.33
N SER A 32 6.82 -32.63 -34.45
CA SER A 32 6.61 -34.07 -34.53
C SER A 32 7.89 -34.79 -34.11
N GLU A 33 7.79 -35.75 -33.19
CA GLU A 33 8.65 -36.93 -33.20
C GLU A 33 7.95 -38.08 -32.48
N SER A 34 7.70 -39.14 -33.25
CA SER A 34 7.13 -40.41 -32.81
C SER A 34 8.19 -41.25 -32.08
N SER A 35 7.81 -41.90 -30.99
CA SER A 35 7.89 -43.37 -30.83
C SER A 35 7.57 -43.80 -29.40
N SER A 36 6.77 -44.85 -29.32
CA SER A 36 6.20 -45.50 -28.15
C SER A 36 7.17 -45.90 -27.04
N SER A 37 6.83 -45.58 -25.79
CA SER A 37 6.72 -46.58 -24.72
C SER A 37 5.79 -46.04 -23.62
N THR A 38 4.61 -46.62 -23.55
CA THR A 38 3.55 -46.29 -22.61
C THR A 38 3.99 -46.70 -21.20
N THR A 39 4.58 -45.78 -20.45
CA THR A 39 4.65 -45.89 -19.00
C THR A 39 3.67 -44.87 -18.46
N VAL A 40 2.56 -45.35 -17.89
CA VAL A 40 1.59 -44.52 -17.17
C VAL A 40 2.35 -43.82 -16.05
N ARG A 41 2.80 -42.59 -16.29
CA ARG A 41 3.31 -41.70 -15.25
C ARG A 41 2.10 -41.31 -14.42
N THR A 42 1.84 -42.07 -13.36
CA THR A 42 1.15 -41.53 -12.20
C THR A 42 1.85 -40.22 -11.89
N SER A 43 1.19 -39.08 -12.12
CA SER A 43 1.67 -37.81 -11.61
C SER A 43 1.53 -37.90 -10.10
N ILE A 44 2.55 -38.47 -9.47
CA ILE A 44 2.72 -38.36 -8.04
C ILE A 44 2.80 -36.86 -7.83
N CYS A 45 1.78 -36.29 -7.18
CA CYS A 45 1.92 -34.99 -6.55
C CYS A 45 3.00 -35.16 -5.49
N LEU A 46 4.26 -35.11 -5.92
CA LEU A 46 5.40 -35.04 -5.04
C LEU A 46 5.22 -33.71 -4.34
N LEU A 47 4.78 -33.80 -3.08
CA LEU A 47 4.76 -32.66 -2.19
C LEU A 47 6.18 -32.08 -2.23
N PRO A 48 6.37 -30.84 -2.70
CA PRO A 48 7.71 -30.31 -2.87
C PRO A 48 8.43 -30.39 -1.52
N PRO A 49 9.76 -30.65 -1.52
CA PRO A 49 10.52 -30.64 -0.28
C PRO A 49 10.19 -29.38 0.49
N VAL A 50 9.71 -29.59 1.73
CA VAL A 50 8.98 -28.62 2.56
C VAL A 50 9.72 -27.30 2.71
N CYS A 51 11.03 -27.32 2.52
CA CYS A 51 11.79 -26.10 2.32
C CYS A 51 13.13 -26.40 1.60
N MET A 52 13.55 -25.53 0.67
CA MET A 52 14.90 -25.55 0.12
C MET A 52 15.64 -24.28 0.55
N HIS A 53 16.95 -24.37 0.79
CA HIS A 53 17.74 -23.22 1.24
C HIS A 53 17.69 -22.05 0.24
N ASN A 54 17.64 -22.38 -1.06
CA ASN A 54 17.60 -21.42 -2.17
C ASN A 54 16.18 -21.00 -2.57
N SER A 55 15.16 -21.37 -1.79
CA SER A 55 13.80 -20.90 -2.05
C SER A 55 13.73 -19.36 -1.99
N PRO A 56 12.85 -18.73 -2.78
CA PRO A 56 12.74 -17.28 -2.79
C PRO A 56 12.30 -16.74 -1.43
N ARG A 57 12.56 -15.45 -1.22
CA ARG A 57 12.07 -14.72 -0.05
C ARG A 57 10.55 -14.77 0.02
N VAL A 58 10.04 -14.95 1.22
CA VAL A 58 8.60 -15.03 1.48
C VAL A 58 8.18 -13.98 2.51
N CYS A 59 6.88 -13.70 2.56
CA CYS A 59 6.28 -12.80 3.54
C CYS A 59 5.51 -13.62 4.58
N GLY A 60 5.71 -13.31 5.86
CA GLY A 60 4.93 -13.89 6.95
C GLY A 60 4.20 -12.82 7.75
N ARG A 61 2.96 -13.12 8.14
CA ARG A 61 2.09 -12.27 8.96
C ARG A 61 1.96 -12.85 10.37
N PHE A 62 2.18 -12.01 11.35
CA PHE A 62 2.05 -12.31 12.77
C PHE A 62 0.63 -11.98 13.28
N PRO A 63 0.19 -12.58 14.41
CA PRO A 63 -1.12 -12.32 14.98
C PRO A 63 -1.32 -10.85 15.42
N ASP A 64 -0.24 -10.12 15.70
CA ASP A 64 -0.28 -8.68 16.00
C ASP A 64 -0.49 -7.80 14.75
N GLY A 65 -0.81 -8.41 13.60
CA GLY A 65 -1.06 -7.72 12.34
C GLY A 65 0.20 -7.24 11.62
N LYS A 66 1.40 -7.59 12.11
CA LYS A 66 2.66 -7.18 11.50
C LYS A 66 3.17 -8.20 10.49
N CYS A 67 3.84 -7.70 9.45
CA CYS A 67 4.50 -8.49 8.42
C CYS A 67 6.02 -8.43 8.55
N GLN A 68 6.66 -9.53 8.18
CA GLN A 68 8.10 -9.71 8.14
C GLN A 68 8.49 -10.49 6.90
N ARG A 69 9.56 -10.07 6.21
CA ARG A 69 10.17 -10.90 5.16
C ARG A 69 11.07 -11.93 5.80
N PHE A 70 11.05 -13.14 5.26
CA PHE A 70 11.94 -14.24 5.59
C PHE A 70 12.87 -14.49 4.40
N ASN A 71 14.09 -14.98 4.69
CA ASN A 71 15.08 -15.28 3.64
C ASN A 71 14.53 -16.31 2.65
N ASN A 72 13.79 -17.30 3.16
CA ASN A 72 13.16 -18.35 2.40
C ASN A 72 12.00 -18.95 3.21
N ILE A 73 11.30 -19.93 2.64
CA ILE A 73 10.19 -20.63 3.29
C ILE A 73 10.64 -21.45 4.52
N CYS A 74 11.88 -21.97 4.56
CA CYS A 74 12.39 -22.71 5.73
C CYS A 74 12.32 -21.86 6.99
N HIS A 75 12.83 -20.61 6.91
CA HIS A 75 12.85 -19.72 8.06
C HIS A 75 11.47 -19.28 8.53
N LEU A 76 10.49 -19.23 7.62
CA LEU A 76 9.11 -18.95 8.00
C LEU A 76 8.51 -20.13 8.77
N LEU A 77 8.71 -21.35 8.27
CA LEU A 77 8.24 -22.57 8.93
C LEU A 77 8.92 -22.76 10.29
N GLU A 78 10.22 -22.53 10.37
CA GLU A 78 10.97 -22.53 11.64
C GLU A 78 10.36 -21.53 12.64
N ALA A 79 10.10 -20.30 12.21
CA ALA A 79 9.47 -19.29 13.06
C ALA A 79 8.02 -19.66 13.47
N HIS A 80 7.27 -20.32 12.59
CA HIS A 80 5.93 -20.83 12.88
C HIS A 80 5.95 -21.94 13.93
N HIS A 81 6.90 -22.87 13.83
CA HIS A 81 7.03 -24.00 14.76
C HIS A 81 7.55 -23.54 16.14
N ASN A 82 8.46 -22.56 16.17
CA ASN A 82 9.10 -22.10 17.40
C ASN A 82 8.28 -21.02 18.15
N GLY A 83 7.30 -20.39 17.51
CA GLY A 83 6.58 -19.24 18.05
C GLY A 83 5.40 -19.57 18.97
N LYS A 84 5.64 -19.84 20.26
CA LYS A 84 4.59 -19.79 21.30
C LYS A 84 4.55 -18.43 22.01
N PRO A 85 3.45 -17.67 22.02
CA PRO A 85 2.24 -17.76 21.20
C PRO A 85 2.24 -16.66 20.13
N ALA A 86 2.88 -16.92 18.99
CA ALA A 86 2.68 -16.10 17.80
C ALA A 86 2.96 -16.94 16.55
N ALA A 87 1.98 -17.76 16.18
CA ALA A 87 2.01 -18.49 14.92
C ALA A 87 2.06 -17.49 13.75
N VAL A 88 3.17 -17.51 13.02
CA VAL A 88 3.38 -16.71 11.81
C VAL A 88 2.91 -17.49 10.60
N TRP A 89 2.05 -16.88 9.77
CA TRP A 89 1.49 -17.54 8.60
C TRP A 89 2.06 -16.95 7.33
N HIS A 90 2.26 -17.78 6.30
CA HIS A 90 2.67 -17.30 4.99
C HIS A 90 1.57 -16.45 4.33
N VAL A 91 1.95 -15.31 3.77
CA VAL A 91 1.06 -14.40 3.04
C VAL A 91 1.69 -13.98 1.71
N ALA A 92 0.90 -13.36 0.84
CA ALA A 92 1.40 -12.90 -0.45
C ALA A 92 2.56 -11.90 -0.28
N VAL A 93 3.59 -12.00 -1.13
CA VAL A 93 4.80 -11.14 -1.06
C VAL A 93 4.45 -9.65 -1.06
N ARG A 94 3.36 -9.26 -1.71
CA ARG A 94 2.83 -7.88 -1.75
C ARG A 94 2.46 -7.30 -0.37
N GLU A 95 2.16 -8.14 0.62
CA GLU A 95 1.88 -7.69 1.98
C GLU A 95 3.14 -7.16 2.69
N CYS A 96 4.31 -7.66 2.28
CA CYS A 96 5.62 -7.17 2.71
C CYS A 96 6.19 -6.10 1.76
N ARG A 97 5.36 -5.39 0.98
CA ARG A 97 5.84 -4.35 0.04
C ARG A 97 6.64 -3.25 0.75
N PHE A 98 6.26 -2.89 1.96
CA PHE A 98 6.89 -1.84 2.77
C PHE A 98 7.92 -2.36 3.80
N VAL A 99 8.15 -3.67 3.84
CA VAL A 99 9.18 -4.28 4.70
C VAL A 99 10.52 -4.16 3.96
N ALA A 100 11.36 -3.23 4.41
CA ALA A 100 12.61 -2.86 3.74
C ALA A 100 13.69 -3.97 3.74
N GLY A 101 13.61 -4.93 4.66
CA GLY A 101 14.62 -5.97 4.84
C GLY A 101 14.04 -7.29 5.34
N VAL A 102 14.91 -8.26 5.60
CA VAL A 102 14.56 -9.58 6.15
C VAL A 102 14.79 -9.58 7.66
N GLY A 103 13.89 -10.22 8.41
CA GLY A 103 14.04 -10.39 9.86
C GLY A 103 13.24 -9.41 10.72
N HIS A 104 13.28 -9.64 12.03
CA HIS A 104 12.38 -8.98 13.00
C HIS A 104 12.57 -7.47 13.11
N LEU A 105 13.81 -6.96 12.92
CA LEU A 105 14.12 -5.52 12.97
C LEU A 105 13.34 -4.70 11.91
N TYR A 106 13.04 -5.35 10.79
CA TYR A 106 12.31 -4.74 9.67
C TYR A 106 10.81 -5.03 9.75
N ARG A 107 10.32 -5.70 10.81
CA ARG A 107 8.90 -5.97 10.98
C ARG A 107 8.13 -4.65 10.97
N ARG A 108 7.09 -4.60 10.15
CA ARG A 108 6.19 -3.44 10.01
C ARG A 108 4.76 -3.94 10.07
N PRO A 109 3.75 -3.08 10.33
CA PRO A 109 2.37 -3.44 10.03
C PRO A 109 2.32 -4.09 8.64
N CYS A 110 1.60 -5.22 8.52
CA CYS A 110 1.30 -5.75 7.20
C CYS A 110 0.69 -4.64 6.38
N ASN A 111 0.94 -4.68 5.07
CA ASN A 111 0.18 -3.82 4.20
C ASN A 111 -1.31 -4.15 4.43
N ASP A 112 -2.03 -3.30 5.16
CA ASP A 112 -3.51 -3.30 5.14
C ASP A 112 -4.02 -2.87 3.75
N GLY A 113 -3.09 -2.65 2.81
CA GLY A 113 -3.31 -1.89 1.62
C GLY A 113 -3.46 -0.43 2.03
N CYS A 114 -2.87 0.46 1.26
CA CYS A 114 -3.65 1.67 1.02
C CYS A 114 -4.95 1.19 0.39
N PRO A 115 -6.12 1.53 0.97
CA PRO A 115 -7.38 1.02 0.47
C PRO A 115 -7.41 1.27 -1.04
N GLY A 116 -7.49 0.19 -1.83
CA GLY A 116 -7.45 0.28 -3.29
C GLY A 116 -8.68 0.99 -3.85
N ARG A 117 -9.72 1.14 -3.03
CA ARG A 117 -10.90 1.96 -3.30
C ARG A 117 -10.66 3.38 -2.80
N ARG A 118 -11.23 4.35 -3.51
CA ARG A 118 -11.23 5.77 -3.10
C ARG A 118 -11.69 5.87 -1.65
N VAL A 119 -10.86 6.43 -0.79
CA VAL A 119 -11.27 6.72 0.60
C VAL A 119 -12.38 7.76 0.53
N ASN A 120 -13.53 7.42 1.11
CA ASN A 120 -14.65 8.35 1.29
C ASN A 120 -14.27 9.40 2.33
N CYS A 121 -13.46 10.37 1.93
CA CYS A 121 -13.18 11.54 2.74
C CYS A 121 -14.44 12.39 2.84
N LYS A 122 -14.81 12.78 4.07
CA LYS A 122 -15.94 13.68 4.32
C LYS A 122 -15.78 14.94 3.46
N ARG A 123 -16.85 15.36 2.79
CA ARG A 123 -16.87 16.60 2.02
C ARG A 123 -16.70 17.77 2.99
N THR A 124 -15.72 18.62 2.70
CA THR A 124 -15.33 19.76 3.54
C THR A 124 -15.55 21.07 2.78
N PRO A 125 -15.81 22.19 3.48
CA PRO A 125 -15.95 23.51 2.85
C PRO A 125 -14.60 24.01 2.30
N HIS A 126 -14.63 25.01 1.42
CA HIS A 126 -13.44 25.61 0.80
C HIS A 126 -12.40 26.15 1.81
N SER A 127 -12.83 26.50 3.03
CA SER A 127 -11.94 26.94 4.11
C SER A 127 -11.03 25.83 4.65
N ALA A 128 -11.41 24.56 4.45
CA ALA A 128 -10.63 23.39 4.91
C ALA A 128 -9.63 22.89 3.85
N GLU A 129 -9.64 23.48 2.66
CA GLU A 129 -8.69 23.14 1.59
C GLU A 129 -7.26 23.38 2.03
N ILE A 130 -6.40 22.44 1.69
CA ILE A 130 -4.98 22.48 2.02
C ILE A 130 -4.15 22.46 0.75
N CYS A 131 -3.15 23.32 0.69
CA CYS A 131 -2.11 23.21 -0.32
C CYS A 131 -1.05 22.23 0.19
N VAL A 132 -0.67 21.30 -0.67
CA VAL A 132 0.37 20.31 -0.39
C VAL A 132 1.49 20.43 -1.39
N ARG A 133 2.70 20.03 -0.99
CA ARG A 133 3.94 20.11 -1.76
C ARG A 133 4.68 18.78 -1.66
N THR A 134 5.29 18.35 -2.75
CA THR A 134 6.16 17.17 -2.78
C THR A 134 7.42 17.40 -1.96
N ASN A 135 8.03 16.31 -1.46
CA ASN A 135 9.29 16.38 -0.72
C ASN A 135 10.45 16.98 -1.53
N ASN A 136 10.48 16.75 -2.86
CA ASN A 136 11.45 17.38 -3.76
C ASN A 136 11.16 18.86 -4.05
N GLN A 137 10.11 19.42 -3.43
CA GLN A 137 9.77 20.83 -3.46
C GLN A 137 9.35 21.40 -4.84
N LYS A 138 9.17 20.56 -5.86
CA LYS A 138 8.86 20.99 -7.23
C LYS A 138 7.37 21.13 -7.51
N GLU A 139 6.55 20.24 -6.96
CA GLU A 139 5.14 20.13 -7.30
C GLU A 139 4.25 20.47 -6.11
N CYS A 140 3.15 21.13 -6.41
CA CYS A 140 2.12 21.53 -5.49
C CYS A 140 0.75 21.07 -5.99
N GLN A 141 -0.15 20.76 -5.07
CA GLN A 141 -1.53 20.36 -5.36
C GLN A 141 -2.46 20.90 -4.28
N LEU A 142 -3.69 21.28 -4.68
CA LEU A 142 -4.73 21.65 -3.73
C LEU A 142 -5.62 20.45 -3.43
N LEU A 143 -5.73 20.10 -2.15
CA LEU A 143 -6.59 19.01 -1.67
C LEU A 143 -7.72 19.58 -0.81
N ALA A 144 -8.85 18.88 -0.77
CA ALA A 144 -10.03 19.28 -0.01
C ALA A 144 -9.79 19.27 1.51
N ASN A 145 -8.97 18.32 1.99
CA ASN A 145 -8.71 18.11 3.41
C ASN A 145 -7.56 17.12 3.67
N VAL A 146 -7.29 16.93 4.96
CA VAL A 146 -6.25 16.04 5.52
C VAL A 146 -6.46 14.57 5.18
N CYS A 147 -7.72 14.11 5.07
CA CYS A 147 -8.01 12.72 4.74
C CYS A 147 -7.50 12.39 3.33
N GLN A 148 -7.71 13.30 2.36
CA GLN A 148 -7.16 13.13 1.00
C GLN A 148 -5.64 13.09 1.01
N LEU A 149 -4.98 13.97 1.78
CA LEU A 149 -3.51 13.94 1.93
C LEU A 149 -3.02 12.60 2.49
N ARG A 150 -3.65 12.07 3.54
CA ARG A 150 -3.28 10.78 4.12
C ARG A 150 -3.47 9.64 3.12
N HIS A 151 -4.59 9.65 2.39
CA HIS A 151 -4.85 8.64 1.36
C HIS A 151 -3.83 8.71 0.22
N GLN A 152 -3.53 9.91 -0.27
CA GLN A 152 -2.54 10.14 -1.33
C GLN A 152 -1.14 9.71 -0.88
N ASN A 153 -0.67 10.13 0.29
CA ASN A 153 0.61 9.69 0.85
C ASN A 153 0.67 8.18 1.06
N CYS A 154 -0.46 7.56 1.39
CA CYS A 154 -0.51 6.11 1.42
C CYS A 154 -0.21 5.55 0.02
N GLN A 155 -0.96 5.96 -1.02
CA GLN A 155 -0.82 5.42 -2.38
C GLN A 155 0.54 5.72 -3.03
N ASP A 156 1.10 6.90 -2.78
CA ASP A 156 2.32 7.40 -3.43
C ASP A 156 3.63 6.93 -2.77
N THR A 157 3.55 6.20 -1.64
CA THR A 157 4.75 5.64 -0.98
C THR A 157 5.34 4.46 -1.75
N PRO A 158 6.68 4.39 -1.89
CA PRO A 158 7.69 5.18 -1.17
C PRO A 158 8.25 6.40 -1.94
N ARG A 159 7.69 6.79 -3.10
CA ARG A 159 8.37 7.72 -4.02
C ARG A 159 8.00 9.19 -3.82
N HIS A 160 6.76 9.50 -3.44
CA HIS A 160 6.33 10.89 -3.28
C HIS A 160 5.59 11.09 -1.95
N ASN A 161 6.30 11.64 -0.97
CA ASN A 161 5.68 12.16 0.24
C ASN A 161 5.23 13.60 0.00
N TRP A 162 3.95 13.84 0.24
CA TRP A 162 3.32 15.15 0.21
C TRP A 162 3.23 15.72 1.62
N HIS A 163 3.53 17.01 1.74
CA HIS A 163 3.48 17.74 3.00
C HIS A 163 2.65 19.01 2.83
N ARG A 164 1.99 19.45 3.89
CA ARG A 164 1.26 20.73 3.84
C ARG A 164 2.22 21.89 3.63
N THR A 165 1.78 22.87 2.87
CA THR A 165 2.52 24.10 2.63
C THR A 165 1.60 25.31 2.61
N ASP A 166 2.16 26.49 2.40
CA ASP A 166 1.42 27.74 2.30
C ASP A 166 0.42 27.68 1.12
N LYS A 167 -0.86 28.02 1.38
CA LYS A 167 -1.94 28.00 0.38
C LYS A 167 -1.61 28.84 -0.86
N ARG A 168 -0.82 29.91 -0.69
CA ARG A 168 -0.38 30.79 -1.78
C ARG A 168 0.48 30.07 -2.82
N ARG A 169 1.20 29.00 -2.46
CA ARG A 169 2.00 28.20 -3.43
C ARG A 169 1.15 27.49 -4.46
N CYS A 170 -0.10 27.18 -4.09
CA CYS A 170 -1.04 26.54 -4.99
C CYS A 170 -1.78 27.54 -5.88
N GLY A 171 -1.74 28.86 -5.63
CA GLY A 171 -2.37 29.87 -6.50
C GLY A 171 -3.83 29.58 -6.85
N ALA A 172 -4.18 29.69 -8.14
CA ALA A 172 -5.52 29.44 -8.66
C ALA A 172 -5.87 27.94 -8.84
N ALA A 173 -5.25 27.03 -8.08
CA ALA A 173 -5.51 25.59 -8.19
C ALA A 173 -6.91 25.29 -7.65
N ARG A 174 -7.55 24.26 -8.20
CA ARG A 174 -8.80 23.72 -7.69
C ARG A 174 -8.57 22.34 -7.09
N VAL A 175 -9.44 21.96 -6.16
CA VAL A 175 -9.47 20.60 -5.62
C VAL A 175 -9.72 19.62 -6.75
N SER A 176 -8.91 18.56 -6.83
CA SER A 176 -8.91 17.54 -7.90
C SER A 176 -8.12 17.90 -9.16
N ASP A 177 -7.52 19.08 -9.25
CA ASP A 177 -6.52 19.35 -10.28
C ASP A 177 -5.31 18.43 -10.10
N ASN A 178 -4.66 18.09 -11.21
CA ASN A 178 -3.40 17.36 -11.17
C ASN A 178 -2.28 18.18 -10.50
N PRO A 179 -1.25 17.53 -9.93
CA PRO A 179 -0.04 18.19 -9.49
C PRO A 179 0.53 19.15 -10.53
N ARG A 180 0.97 20.32 -10.07
CA ARG A 180 1.56 21.35 -10.93
C ARG A 180 2.78 22.00 -10.26
N PRO A 181 3.65 22.69 -11.00
CA PRO A 181 4.76 23.41 -10.40
C PRO A 181 4.29 24.38 -9.31
N CYS A 182 4.98 24.40 -8.16
CA CYS A 182 4.68 25.33 -7.08
C CYS A 182 4.96 26.78 -7.50
N LEU A 183 4.08 27.71 -7.11
CA LEU A 183 4.39 29.13 -7.25
C LEU A 183 5.55 29.53 -6.33
N PRO A 184 6.50 30.35 -6.83
CA PRO A 184 7.52 30.94 -5.97
C PRO A 184 6.84 31.89 -5.00
N LEU A 185 7.19 31.78 -3.72
CA LEU A 185 6.81 32.77 -2.73
C LEU A 185 8.06 33.58 -2.37
N PRO A 186 7.92 34.90 -2.16
CA PRO A 186 9.01 35.68 -1.60
C PRO A 186 9.45 35.00 -0.30
N ILE A 187 10.73 34.68 -0.20
CA ILE A 187 11.32 34.22 1.05
C ILE A 187 11.16 35.41 1.98
N ARG A 188 10.41 35.24 3.09
CA ARG A 188 10.51 36.20 4.18
C ARG A 188 11.95 36.11 4.65
N GLU A 189 12.78 37.08 4.26
CA GLU A 189 14.07 37.27 4.89
C GLU A 189 13.80 37.33 6.39
N ALA A 190 14.36 36.38 7.13
CA ALA A 190 14.31 36.43 8.57
C ALA A 190 14.86 37.80 9.00
N PRO A 191 14.23 38.50 9.96
CA PRO A 191 14.81 39.74 10.46
C PRO A 191 16.24 39.43 10.88
N LYS A 192 17.21 40.10 10.23
CA LYS A 192 18.62 40.04 10.64
C LYS A 192 18.63 40.32 12.14
N ALA A 193 19.11 39.36 12.93
CA ALA A 193 19.37 39.58 14.33
C ALA A 193 20.25 40.84 14.42
N VAL A 194 19.72 41.90 15.02
CA VAL A 194 20.52 43.06 15.37
C VAL A 194 21.51 42.56 16.41
N THR A 195 22.76 42.39 16.00
CA THR A 195 23.87 42.08 16.89
C THR A 195 23.90 43.14 17.98
N HIS A 196 23.77 42.70 19.23
CA HIS A 196 23.69 43.50 20.45
C HIS A 196 25.03 44.15 20.84
N GLU A 197 25.91 44.48 19.88
CA GLU A 197 27.25 45.05 20.15
C GLU A 197 27.34 46.56 19.92
N GLN A 198 26.29 47.23 19.45
CA GLN A 198 26.30 48.69 19.28
C GLN A 198 25.59 49.48 20.39
N ALA A 199 25.08 48.82 21.44
CA ALA A 199 24.44 49.49 22.57
C ALA A 199 25.40 49.87 23.72
N GLU A 200 26.64 49.36 23.75
CA GLU A 200 27.59 49.67 24.84
C GLU A 200 28.52 50.87 24.56
N HIS A 201 28.65 51.33 23.32
CA HIS A 201 29.51 52.50 23.03
C HIS A 201 28.85 53.87 23.27
N GLU A 202 27.53 53.93 23.51
CA GLU A 202 26.80 55.17 23.79
C GLU A 202 26.48 55.36 25.29
N GLN A 203 27.18 54.67 26.18
CA GLN A 203 27.12 54.93 27.64
C GLN A 203 28.46 55.37 28.25
N GLN A 204 29.52 55.46 27.45
CA GLN A 204 30.85 55.84 27.95
C GLN A 204 31.21 57.32 27.73
N ASN A 205 30.25 58.13 27.29
CA ASN A 205 30.46 59.57 27.02
C ASN A 205 29.39 60.45 27.67
N LYS A 206 29.03 60.13 28.92
CA LYS A 206 28.21 60.99 29.77
C LYS A 206 28.78 61.09 31.18
#